data_AF-F8PN87-F1
#
_entry.id   AF-F8PN87-F1
#
_cell.length_a   1.000
_cell.length_b   1.000
_cell.length_c   1.000
_cell.angle_alpha   90.00
_cell.angle_beta   90.00
_cell.angle_gamma   90.00
#
_symmetry.space_group_name_H-M   'P 1'
#
loop_
_entity.id
_entity.type
_entity.pdbx_description
1 polymer ?
#
loop_
_entity_poly.entity_id
_entity_poly.type
_entity_poly.pdbx_seq_one_letter_code
_entity_poly.pdbx_strand_id
1 'polypeptide(L)' 'LVFLPPYSPDLNPIESAFPSIKMWLRRHSGEGIFSLGKAPSQVTPAKAAVWFKASGYM' A
#
# COMPACT_ATOMS: atom_id res chain seq x y z
N LEU A 1 -18.29 -5.68 6.39
CA LEU A 1 -17.88 -5.73 4.96
C LEU A 1 -18.22 -4.38 4.34
N VAL A 2 -17.31 -3.74 3.61
CA VAL A 2 -17.64 -2.52 2.84
C VAL A 2 -17.79 -2.92 1.37
N PHE A 3 -18.87 -2.50 0.71
CA PHE A 3 -19.09 -2.78 -0.69
C PHE A 3 -18.10 -1.99 -1.54
N LEU A 4 -17.28 -2.70 -2.33
CA LEU A 4 -16.39 -2.12 -3.33
C LEU A 4 -17.00 -2.41 -4.72
N PRO A 5 -17.40 -1.38 -5.48
CA PRO A 5 -17.94 -1.61 -6.82
C PRO A 5 -16.88 -2.27 -7.73
N PRO A 6 -17.30 -3.11 -8.70
CA PRO A 6 -16.39 -3.69 -9.68
C PRO A 6 -15.54 -2.63 -10.39
N TYR A 7 -14.30 -2.98 -10.72
CA TYR A 7 -13.37 -2.12 -11.46
C TYR A 7 -13.17 -0.72 -10.85
N SER A 8 -13.30 -0.58 -9.53
CA SER A 8 -13.08 0.67 -8.81
C SER A 8 -11.78 0.64 -7.99
N PRO A 9 -10.60 0.54 -8.63
CA PRO A 9 -9.31 0.50 -7.92
C PRO A 9 -9.08 1.78 -7.12
N ASP A 10 -9.60 2.92 -7.58
CA ASP A 10 -9.48 4.21 -6.89
C ASP A 10 -10.13 4.19 -5.49
N LEU A 11 -11.14 3.34 -5.32
CA LEU A 11 -11.83 3.13 -4.06
C LEU A 11 -11.17 2.05 -3.19
N ASN A 12 -9.99 1.54 -3.54
CA ASN A 12 -9.28 0.55 -2.74
C ASN A 12 -7.91 1.09 -2.26
N PRO A 13 -7.74 1.34 -0.94
CA PRO A 13 -6.49 1.90 -0.40
C PRO A 13 -5.25 1.04 -0.66
N ILE A 14 -5.45 -0.26 -0.93
CA ILE A 14 -4.36 -1.19 -1.26
C ILE A 14 -3.62 -0.79 -2.54
N GLU A 15 -4.31 -0.13 -3.47
CA GLU A 15 -3.74 0.32 -4.74
C GLU A 15 -2.71 1.43 -4.54
N SER A 16 -2.79 2.19 -3.44
CA SER A 16 -1.75 3.14 -3.04
C SER A 16 -0.63 2.48 -2.22
N ALA A 17 -0.98 1.48 -1.40
CA ALA A 17 -0.02 0.80 -0.55
C ALA A 17 0.99 -0.06 -1.34
N PHE A 18 0.53 -0.83 -2.33
CA PHE A 18 1.38 -1.75 -3.09
C PHE A 18 2.49 -1.04 -3.88
N PRO A 19 2.24 0.07 -4.60
CA PRO A 19 3.30 0.86 -5.21
C PRO A 19 4.34 1.37 -4.20
N SER A 20 3.93 1.80 -3.00
CA SER A 20 4.86 2.22 -1.94
C SER A 20 5.77 1.06 -1.51
N ILE A 21 5.21 -0.15 -1.32
CA ILE A 21 5.98 -1.35 -0.97
C ILE A 21 6.93 -1.72 -2.11
N LYS A 22 6.44 -1.77 -3.36
CA LYS A 22 7.24 -2.06 -4.55
C LYS A 22 8.38 -1.07 -4.72
N MET A 23 8.14 0.22 -4.48
CA MET A 23 9.17 1.25 -4.56
C MET A 23 10.29 0.97 -3.55
N TRP A 24 9.94 0.62 -2.31
CA TRP A 24 10.94 0.27 -1.30
C TRP A 24 11.72 -0.98 -1.70
N LEU A 25 11.06 -2.04 -2.18
CA LEU A 25 11.72 -3.25 -2.65
C LEU A 25 12.71 -2.97 -3.79
N ARG A 26 12.35 -2.11 -4.75
CA ARG A 26 13.25 -1.72 -5.85
C ARG A 26 14.51 -0.99 -5.36
N ARG A 27 14.42 -0.27 -4.24
CA ARG A 27 15.58 0.40 -3.61
C ARG A 27 16.46 -0.56 -2.82
N HIS A 28 15.90 -1.70 -2.37
CA HIS A 28 16.59 -2.69 -1.54
C HIS A 28 16.73 -4.04 -2.26
N SER A 29 16.81 -4.03 -3.60
CA SER A 29 16.81 -5.25 -4.42
C SER A 29 18.00 -6.18 -4.15
N GLY A 30 19.07 -5.66 -3.52
CA GLY A 30 20.24 -6.45 -3.09
C GLY A 30 20.05 -7.22 -1.78
N GLU A 31 19.00 -6.97 -0.99
CA GLU A 31 18.75 -7.66 0.30
C GLU A 31 18.06 -9.02 0.13
N GLY A 32 17.74 -9.42 -1.11
CA GLY A 32 17.09 -10.70 -1.42
C GLY A 32 15.73 -10.85 -0.75
N ILE A 33 15.37 -12.09 -0.40
CA ILE A 33 14.05 -12.43 0.15
C ILE A 33 13.75 -11.74 1.50
N PHE A 34 14.78 -11.38 2.28
CA PHE A 34 14.62 -10.71 3.56
C PHE A 34 13.97 -9.32 3.43
N SER A 35 14.14 -8.67 2.28
CA SER A 35 13.48 -7.40 1.97
C SER A 35 11.95 -7.52 1.96
N LEU A 36 11.39 -8.69 1.60
CA LEU A 36 9.93 -8.91 1.58
C LEU A 36 9.30 -8.81 2.96
N GLY A 37 10.01 -9.25 4.01
CA GLY A 37 9.52 -9.14 5.39
C GLY A 37 9.56 -7.70 5.92
N LYS A 38 10.51 -6.89 5.44
CA LYS A 38 10.68 -5.49 5.87
C LYS A 38 9.82 -4.51 5.08
N ALA A 39 9.57 -4.75 3.80
CA ALA A 39 8.88 -3.79 2.93
C ALA A 39 7.48 -3.36 3.41
N PRO A 40 6.64 -4.25 4.00
CA PRO A 40 5.35 -3.85 4.55
C PRO A 40 5.44 -2.83 5.68
N SER A 41 6.55 -2.79 6.45
CA SER A 41 6.77 -1.81 7.52
C SER A 41 6.78 -0.36 7.03
N GLN A 42 6.90 -0.14 5.72
CA GLN A 42 6.88 1.18 5.10
C GLN A 42 5.48 1.79 5.01
N VAL A 43 4.44 0.98 5.24
CA VAL A 43 3.06 1.43 5.37
C VAL A 43 2.87 1.89 6.81
N THR A 44 3.10 3.18 7.05
CA THR A 44 2.90 3.80 8.36
C THR A 44 1.43 4.15 8.59
N PRO A 45 0.97 4.31 9.84
CA PRO A 45 -0.40 4.76 10.13
C PRO A 45 -0.75 6.09 9.44
N ALA A 46 0.20 7.02 9.37
CA ALA A 46 0.00 8.30 8.68
C ALA A 46 -0.24 8.13 7.17
N LYS A 47 0.54 7.28 6.50
CA LYS A 47 0.33 6.96 5.08
C LYS A 47 -1.01 6.26 4.85
N ALA A 48 -1.33 5.28 5.69
CA ALA A 48 -2.59 4.56 5.63
C ALA A 48 -3.76 5.54 5.73
N ALA A 49 -3.76 6.45 6.71
CA ALA A 49 -4.81 7.45 6.87
C ALA A 49 -5.02 8.31 5.61
N VAL A 50 -3.93 8.76 4.99
CA VAL A 50 -4.02 9.53 3.73
C VAL A 50 -4.65 8.69 2.60
N TRP A 51 -4.28 7.42 2.46
CA TRP A 51 -4.81 6.55 1.41
C TRP A 51 -6.27 6.16 1.64
N PHE A 52 -6.66 5.89 2.90
CA PHE A 52 -8.06 5.66 3.24
C PHE A 52 -8.93 6.88 2.95
N LYS A 53 -8.45 8.08 3.30
CA LYS A 53 -9.13 9.34 2.94
C LYS A 53 -9.24 9.51 1.42
N ALA A 54 -8.16 9.27 0.68
CA ALA A 54 -8.15 9.38 -0.78
C ALA A 54 -9.13 8.41 -1.45
N SER A 55 -9.36 7.23 -0.87
CA SER A 55 -10.34 6.25 -1.34
C SER A 55 -11.75 6.42 -0.76
N GLY A 56 -12.02 7.49 0.01
CA GLY A 56 -13.36 7.86 0.47
C GLY A 56 -13.84 7.20 1.78
N TYR A 57 -12.93 6.71 2.62
CA TYR A 57 -13.28 6.00 3.87
C TYR A 57 -13.09 6.82 5.17
N MET A 58 -12.64 8.07 5.08
CA MET A 58 -12.38 8.96 6.24
C MET A 58 -13.01 10.33 6.06
#